data_AF-A0A1A8FA87-F1
#
_entry.id   AF-A0A1A8FA87-F1
#
_cell.length_a   1.000
_cell.length_b   1.000
_cell.length_c   1.000
_cell.angle_alpha   90.00
_cell.angle_beta   90.00
_cell.angle_gamma   90.00
#
_symmetry.space_group_name_H-M   'P 1'
#
loop_
_entity.id
_entity.type
_entity.pdbx_description
1 polymer ?
#
loop_
_entity_poly.entity_id
_entity_poly.type
_entity_poly.pdbx_seq_one_letter_code
_entity_poly.pdbx_strand_id
1 'polypeptide(L)'
;LDLNPPSKSSLCHSELHLSTCFQPVSGRIQLKALAAQNLPPSSSPLSQAFFVKAELHQLGHVVMKRKTRALKASGGQCQWEETFHFLLSSLEHPCSLSARLCSRSSVRRKQCLGQVQLSFDSSIPEALEQWKDTMAHPEKVVTSWHRLSPP
;
A
#
# COMPACT_ATOMS: atom_id res chain seq x y z
N LEU A 1 8.26 -1.55 41.33
CA LEU A 1 8.71 -1.08 40.00
C LEU A 1 8.21 -2.11 38.99
N ASP A 2 6.95 -1.95 38.56
CA ASP A 2 6.38 -2.80 37.51
C ASP A 2 6.97 -2.38 36.17
N LEU A 3 7.90 -3.19 35.67
CA LEU A 3 8.42 -3.06 34.32
C LEU A 3 7.38 -3.67 33.37
N ASN A 4 6.47 -2.82 32.90
CA ASN A 4 5.62 -3.16 31.76
C ASN A 4 6.56 -3.52 30.58
N PRO A 5 6.43 -4.71 29.95
CA PRO A 5 7.21 -5.02 28.77
C PRO A 5 6.87 -3.97 27.70
N PRO A 6 7.86 -3.44 26.94
CA PRO A 6 7.56 -2.47 25.90
C PRO A 6 6.60 -3.14 24.93
N SER A 7 5.42 -2.54 24.79
CA SER A 7 4.45 -2.85 23.74
C SER A 7 5.23 -3.03 22.44
N LYS A 8 5.30 -4.26 21.92
CA LYS A 8 5.97 -4.59 20.66
C LYS A 8 5.19 -4.04 19.45
N SER A 9 4.68 -2.81 19.53
CA SER A 9 4.51 -2.01 18.32
C SER A 9 5.91 -1.59 17.90
N SER A 10 6.64 -2.49 17.26
CA SER A 10 7.76 -2.07 16.41
C SER A 10 7.16 -1.02 15.48
N LEU A 11 7.47 0.25 15.69
CA LEU A 11 7.11 1.32 14.78
C LEU A 11 7.60 0.86 13.40
N CYS A 12 6.65 0.55 12.53
CA CYS A 12 6.98 0.00 11.22
C CYS A 12 7.56 1.14 10.40
N HIS A 13 8.89 1.24 10.36
CA HIS A 13 9.60 2.24 9.56
C HIS A 13 9.58 1.92 8.06
N SER A 14 8.91 0.82 7.67
CA SER A 14 8.78 0.44 6.27
C SER A 14 7.99 1.49 5.50
N GLU A 15 8.50 1.80 4.32
CA GLU A 15 7.90 2.78 3.41
C GLU A 15 7.53 2.11 2.10
N LEU A 16 6.49 2.61 1.45
CA LEU A 16 5.95 2.09 0.21
C LEU A 16 5.90 3.20 -0.85
N HIS A 17 6.48 2.93 -2.01
CA HIS A 17 6.49 3.82 -3.16
C HIS A 17 5.33 3.47 -4.09
N LEU A 18 4.41 4.41 -4.26
CA LEU A 18 3.18 4.21 -5.02
C LEU A 18 3.01 5.28 -6.09
N SER A 19 2.60 4.86 -7.28
CA SER A 19 2.08 5.78 -8.29
C SER A 19 0.59 5.59 -8.47
N THR A 20 -0.12 6.68 -8.74
CA THR A 20 -1.54 6.71 -9.06
C THR A 20 -1.78 7.52 -10.33
N CYS A 21 -2.80 7.13 -11.08
CA CYS A 21 -3.28 7.88 -12.26
C CYS A 21 -4.78 7.68 -12.38
N PHE A 22 -5.54 8.76 -12.45
CA PHE A 22 -6.99 8.73 -12.62
C PHE A 22 -7.36 8.99 -14.08
N GLN A 23 -8.16 8.11 -14.66
CA GLN A 23 -8.55 8.11 -16.07
C GLN A 23 -10.08 8.16 -16.19
N PRO A 24 -10.70 9.35 -16.01
CA PRO A 24 -12.16 9.49 -15.89
C PRO A 24 -12.90 9.01 -17.13
N VAL A 25 -12.37 9.25 -18.34
CA VAL A 25 -13.01 8.84 -19.61
C VAL A 25 -13.24 7.34 -19.67
N SER A 26 -12.33 6.55 -19.08
CA SER A 26 -12.43 5.08 -19.05
C SER A 26 -12.99 4.53 -17.74
N GLY A 27 -13.36 5.40 -16.79
CA GLY A 27 -13.81 5.00 -15.46
C GLY A 27 -12.76 4.22 -14.67
N ARG A 28 -11.46 4.55 -14.83
CA ARG A 28 -10.35 3.78 -14.24
C ARG A 28 -9.52 4.62 -13.29
N ILE A 29 -8.98 3.94 -12.28
CA ILE A 29 -7.84 4.43 -11.51
C ILE A 29 -6.74 3.37 -11.51
N GLN A 30 -5.53 3.80 -11.86
CA GLN A 30 -4.34 2.97 -11.81
C GLN A 30 -3.64 3.13 -10.47
N LEU A 31 -3.16 2.02 -9.91
CA LEU A 31 -2.24 2.03 -8.78
C LEU A 31 -1.03 1.17 -9.13
N LYS A 32 0.15 1.78 -9.19
CA LYS A 32 1.41 1.07 -9.38
C LYS A 32 2.11 0.90 -8.04
N ALA A 33 2.36 -0.35 -7.66
CA ALA A 33 3.25 -0.67 -6.56
C ALA A 33 4.68 -0.69 -7.11
N LEU A 34 5.43 0.39 -6.89
CA LEU A 34 6.80 0.51 -7.42
C LEU A 34 7.77 -0.29 -6.57
N ALA A 35 7.94 0.11 -5.32
CA ALA A 35 8.97 -0.41 -4.43
C ALA A 35 8.57 -0.28 -2.97
N ALA A 36 9.28 -0.98 -2.09
CA ALA A 36 9.26 -0.76 -0.65
C ALA A 36 10.69 -0.73 -0.11
N GLN A 37 10.90 0.01 0.97
CA GLN A 37 12.19 0.12 1.66
C GLN A 37 12.01 0.04 3.18
N ASN A 38 13.14 -0.04 3.90
CA ASN A 38 13.17 -0.26 5.34
C ASN A 38 12.37 -1.51 5.75
N LEU A 39 12.48 -2.58 4.96
CA LEU A 39 11.83 -3.85 5.24
C LEU A 39 12.55 -4.57 6.38
N PRO A 40 11.81 -5.22 7.29
CA PRO A 40 12.41 -5.94 8.40
C PRO A 40 13.30 -7.08 7.88
N PRO A 41 14.45 -7.32 8.54
CA PRO A 41 15.31 -8.44 8.18
C PRO A 41 14.57 -9.76 8.42
N SER A 42 14.96 -10.78 7.65
CA SER A 42 14.43 -12.13 7.85
C SER A 42 14.85 -12.64 9.22
N SER A 43 13.88 -12.78 10.12
CA SER A 43 14.10 -13.36 11.46
C SER A 43 14.18 -14.89 11.46
N SER A 44 14.00 -15.53 10.31
CA SER A 44 14.14 -16.97 10.12
C SER A 44 15.25 -17.29 9.12
N PRO A 45 15.93 -18.45 9.25
CA PRO A 45 16.84 -18.95 8.23
C PRO A 45 16.14 -19.23 6.89
N LEU A 46 14.81 -19.33 6.90
CA LEU A 46 14.00 -19.47 5.71
C LEU A 46 13.67 -18.11 5.09
N SER A 47 13.60 -18.11 3.77
CA SER A 47 13.38 -16.91 2.97
C SER A 47 12.02 -16.26 3.27
N GLN A 48 12.06 -15.01 3.72
CA GLN A 48 10.89 -14.14 3.81
C GLN A 48 10.67 -13.42 2.47
N ALA A 49 9.42 -13.41 1.99
CA ALA A 49 9.02 -12.68 0.79
C ALA A 49 7.93 -11.65 1.12
N PHE A 50 7.90 -10.56 0.37
CA PHE A 50 7.03 -9.41 0.54
C PHE A 50 6.17 -9.17 -0.69
N PHE A 51 4.95 -8.69 -0.47
CA PHE A 51 4.01 -8.34 -1.52
C PHE A 51 3.07 -7.25 -1.03
N VAL A 52 2.51 -6.49 -1.97
CA VAL A 52 1.52 -5.46 -1.70
C VAL A 52 0.15 -6.02 -2.04
N LYS A 53 -0.83 -5.84 -1.14
CA LYS A 53 -2.24 -6.00 -1.45
C LYS A 53 -2.84 -4.63 -1.71
N ALA A 54 -3.52 -4.47 -2.83
CA ALA A 54 -4.23 -3.26 -3.18
C ALA A 54 -5.74 -3.52 -3.20
N GLU A 55 -6.51 -2.62 -2.63
CA GLU A 55 -7.98 -2.69 -2.62
C GLU A 55 -8.59 -1.36 -3.04
N LEU A 56 -9.58 -1.42 -3.94
CA LEU A 56 -10.48 -0.32 -4.28
C LEU A 56 -11.71 -0.39 -3.38
N HIS A 57 -12.04 0.73 -2.75
CA HIS A 57 -13.24 0.90 -1.95
C HIS A 57 -14.16 1.92 -2.61
N GLN A 58 -15.46 1.63 -2.66
CA GLN A 58 -16.53 2.55 -3.01
C GLN A 58 -17.75 2.23 -2.15
N LEU A 59 -18.56 3.23 -1.81
CA LEU A 59 -19.79 3.05 -1.02
C LEU A 59 -19.53 2.24 0.29
N GLY A 60 -18.41 2.50 0.95
CA GLY A 60 -18.06 1.88 2.23
C GLY A 60 -17.66 0.40 2.19
N HIS A 61 -17.51 -0.21 1.00
CA HIS A 61 -17.09 -1.61 0.89
C HIS A 61 -15.98 -1.80 -0.14
N VAL A 62 -15.28 -2.93 -0.03
CA VAL A 62 -14.24 -3.30 -1.00
C VAL A 62 -14.88 -3.85 -2.27
N VAL A 63 -14.67 -3.16 -3.38
CA VAL A 63 -15.20 -3.53 -4.70
C VAL A 63 -14.21 -4.44 -5.44
N MET A 64 -12.91 -4.21 -5.27
CA MET A 64 -11.89 -4.97 -6.00
C MET A 64 -10.61 -5.15 -5.19
N LYS A 65 -10.02 -6.34 -5.26
CA LYS A 65 -8.74 -6.68 -4.63
C LYS A 65 -7.73 -7.16 -5.65
N ARG A 66 -6.49 -6.69 -5.53
CA ARG A 66 -5.33 -7.13 -6.32
C ARG A 66 -4.14 -7.31 -5.39
N LYS A 67 -3.12 -8.03 -5.85
CA LYS A 67 -1.88 -8.20 -5.12
C LYS A 67 -0.71 -8.35 -6.08
N THR A 68 0.47 -7.92 -5.65
CA THR A 68 1.69 -8.14 -6.43
C THR A 68 2.16 -9.58 -6.34
N ARG A 69 3.13 -9.95 -7.17
CA ARG A 69 3.98 -11.12 -6.92
C ARG A 69 4.74 -10.93 -5.59
N ALA A 70 5.03 -12.05 -4.93
CA ALA A 70 5.83 -12.02 -3.72
C ALA A 70 7.32 -12.08 -4.07
N LEU A 71 8.09 -11.10 -3.60
CA LEU A 71 9.52 -10.96 -3.89
C LEU A 71 10.34 -11.00 -2.60
N LYS A 72 11.56 -11.51 -2.66
CA LYS A 72 12.50 -11.45 -1.55
C LYS A 72 13.05 -10.03 -1.44
N ALA A 73 13.33 -9.57 -0.22
CA ALA A 73 14.01 -8.30 -0.05
C ALA A 73 15.50 -8.45 -0.38
N SER A 74 16.08 -7.46 -1.05
CA SER A 74 17.51 -7.28 -1.23
C SER A 74 17.91 -5.98 -0.56
N GLY A 75 18.86 -6.01 0.39
CA GLY A 75 19.26 -4.80 1.13
C GLY A 75 18.11 -4.10 1.89
N GLY A 76 17.08 -4.84 2.33
CA GLY A 76 15.90 -4.26 2.98
C GLY A 76 14.91 -3.59 2.01
N GLN A 77 15.03 -3.85 0.70
CA GLN A 77 14.18 -3.26 -0.34
C GLN A 77 13.53 -4.33 -1.22
N CYS A 78 12.35 -4.01 -1.77
CA CYS A 78 11.69 -4.78 -2.83
C CYS A 78 11.27 -3.83 -3.96
N GLN A 79 11.31 -4.31 -5.20
CA GLN A 79 10.83 -3.61 -6.39
C GLN A 79 9.89 -4.52 -7.16
N TRP A 80 8.61 -4.13 -7.27
CA TRP A 80 7.61 -4.90 -8.00
C TRP A 80 7.34 -4.31 -9.38
N GLU A 81 7.24 -2.98 -9.46
CA GLU A 81 6.84 -2.24 -10.65
C GLU A 81 5.53 -2.72 -11.29
N GLU A 82 4.64 -3.29 -10.48
CA GLU A 82 3.38 -3.88 -10.94
C GLU A 82 2.24 -2.86 -10.88
N THR A 83 1.52 -2.70 -11.99
CA THR A 83 0.37 -1.80 -12.10
C THR A 83 -0.95 -2.55 -11.98
N PHE A 84 -1.81 -2.09 -11.07
CA PHE A 84 -3.19 -2.50 -10.94
C PHE A 84 -4.11 -1.52 -11.64
N HIS A 85 -5.06 -2.03 -12.41
CA HIS A 85 -6.10 -1.26 -13.04
C HIS A 85 -7.41 -1.54 -12.30
N PHE A 86 -7.96 -0.51 -11.65
CA PHE A 86 -9.23 -0.59 -10.95
C PHE A 86 -10.31 0.10 -11.76
N LEU A 87 -11.39 -0.64 -12.04
CA LEU A 87 -12.59 -0.09 -12.68
C LEU A 87 -13.51 0.45 -11.59
N LEU A 88 -13.94 1.70 -11.74
CA LEU A 88 -14.90 2.35 -10.87
C LEU A 88 -16.31 1.96 -11.30
N SER A 89 -17.18 1.67 -10.33
CA SER A 89 -18.59 1.34 -10.58
C SER A 89 -19.41 2.56 -11.01
N SER A 90 -19.05 3.74 -10.50
CA SER A 90 -19.55 5.05 -10.88
C SER A 90 -18.48 6.11 -10.56
N LEU A 91 -18.46 7.20 -11.32
CA LEU A 91 -17.62 8.38 -11.05
C LEU A 91 -18.26 9.33 -10.02
N GLU A 92 -19.57 9.22 -9.79
CA GLU A 92 -20.30 10.07 -8.84
C GLU A 92 -20.09 9.63 -7.39
N HIS A 93 -19.75 8.36 -7.18
CA HIS A 93 -19.50 7.82 -5.85
C HIS A 93 -18.06 8.07 -5.42
N PRO A 94 -17.84 8.52 -4.16
CA PRO A 94 -16.50 8.63 -3.62
C PRO A 94 -15.80 7.27 -3.65
N CYS A 95 -14.53 7.29 -4.04
CA CYS A 95 -13.67 6.12 -4.04
C CYS A 95 -12.44 6.36 -3.18
N SER A 96 -11.81 5.27 -2.76
CA SER A 96 -10.49 5.29 -2.13
C SER A 96 -9.70 4.06 -2.51
N LEU A 97 -8.38 4.18 -2.41
CA LEU A 97 -7.47 3.05 -2.56
C LEU A 97 -6.78 2.75 -1.24
N SER A 98 -6.56 1.48 -0.97
CA SER A 98 -5.69 1.05 0.13
C SER A 98 -4.59 0.15 -0.41
N ALA A 99 -3.38 0.35 0.08
CA ALA A 99 -2.23 -0.47 -0.25
C ALA A 99 -1.60 -0.98 1.04
N ARG A 100 -1.52 -2.30 1.18
CA ARG A 100 -1.11 -2.99 2.39
C ARG A 100 0.10 -3.86 2.12
N LEU A 101 1.21 -3.55 2.78
CA LEU A 101 2.45 -4.31 2.68
C LEU A 101 2.37 -5.55 3.57
N CYS A 102 2.62 -6.71 2.99
CA CYS A 102 2.53 -8.00 3.66
C CYS A 102 3.82 -8.79 3.48
N SER A 103 4.16 -9.61 4.47
CA SER A 103 5.17 -10.65 4.34
C SER A 103 4.56 -12.05 4.43
N ARG A 104 5.24 -12.99 3.78
CA ARG A 104 4.95 -14.43 3.80
C ARG A 104 6.26 -15.18 3.98
N SER A 105 6.28 -16.11 4.92
CA SER A 105 7.29 -17.16 5.02
C SER A 105 6.61 -18.52 4.99
N SER A 106 7.39 -19.59 4.75
CA SER A 106 6.87 -20.97 4.73
C SER A 106 6.48 -21.50 6.12
N VAL A 107 6.90 -20.82 7.20
CA VAL A 107 6.78 -21.34 8.58
C VAL A 107 5.96 -20.43 9.49
N ARG A 108 5.87 -19.12 9.20
CA ARG A 108 4.98 -18.22 9.95
C ARG A 108 3.72 -17.91 9.17
N ARG A 109 2.66 -17.61 9.92
CA ARG A 109 1.46 -16.99 9.36
C ARG A 109 1.84 -15.70 8.65
N LYS A 110 1.09 -15.41 7.58
CA LYS A 110 1.19 -14.15 6.84
C LYS A 110 1.06 -12.98 7.82
N GLN A 111 2.01 -12.06 7.78
CA GLN A 111 2.00 -10.85 8.61
C GLN A 111 1.79 -9.62 7.73
N CYS A 112 0.88 -8.75 8.14
CA CYS A 112 0.77 -7.41 7.59
C CYS A 112 1.75 -6.49 8.31
N LEU A 113 2.60 -5.79 7.56
CA LEU A 113 3.58 -4.85 8.12
C LEU A 113 2.95 -3.49 8.37
N GLY A 114 2.00 -3.09 7.52
CA GLY A 114 1.29 -1.83 7.62
C GLY A 114 0.59 -1.49 6.31
N GLN A 115 -0.04 -0.33 6.28
CA GLN A 115 -0.85 0.11 5.15
C GLN A 115 -0.78 1.62 4.93
N VAL A 116 -1.18 2.02 3.73
CA VAL A 116 -1.50 3.41 3.37
C VAL A 116 -2.89 3.43 2.74
N GLN A 117 -3.66 4.45 3.07
CA GLN A 117 -4.96 4.73 2.47
C GLN A 117 -4.84 6.04 1.69
N LEU A 118 -5.15 5.99 0.40
CA LEU A 118 -5.17 7.13 -0.51
C LEU A 118 -6.64 7.54 -0.69
N SER A 119 -7.00 8.64 -0.05
CA SER A 119 -8.37 9.15 0.00
C SER A 119 -8.43 10.59 0.54
N PHE A 120 -9.57 11.26 0.35
CA PHE A 120 -9.78 12.63 0.85
C PHE A 120 -9.92 12.71 2.38
N ASP A 121 -10.20 11.60 3.05
CA ASP A 121 -10.29 11.44 4.50
C ASP A 121 -8.99 10.88 5.13
N SER A 122 -7.92 10.72 4.34
CA SER A 122 -6.63 10.25 4.87
C SER A 122 -6.10 11.21 5.94
N SER A 123 -5.75 10.66 7.11
CA SER A 123 -5.07 11.41 8.19
C SER A 123 -3.58 11.61 7.94
N ILE A 124 -3.01 10.92 6.93
CA ILE A 124 -1.61 11.04 6.54
C ILE A 124 -1.51 12.12 5.45
N PRO A 125 -0.80 13.24 5.69
CA PRO A 125 -0.72 14.37 4.76
C PRO A 125 -0.20 13.99 3.37
N GLU A 126 0.85 13.18 3.28
CA GLU A 126 1.48 12.78 2.02
C GLU A 126 0.54 11.93 1.16
N ALA A 127 -0.24 11.06 1.80
CA ALA A 127 -1.25 10.24 1.15
C ALA A 127 -2.46 11.09 0.67
N LEU A 128 -2.86 12.08 1.47
CA LEU A 128 -3.90 13.03 1.10
C LEU A 128 -3.47 13.92 -0.08
N GLU A 129 -2.24 14.42 -0.05
CA GLU A 129 -1.67 15.25 -1.11
C GLU A 129 -1.59 14.47 -2.43
N GLN A 130 -1.02 13.26 -2.42
CA GLN A 130 -1.01 12.42 -3.62
C GLN A 130 -2.42 12.15 -4.16
N TRP A 131 -3.40 11.91 -3.27
CA TRP A 131 -4.77 11.67 -3.70
C TRP A 131 -5.42 12.91 -4.33
N LYS A 132 -5.23 14.09 -3.71
CA LYS A 132 -5.69 15.37 -4.25
C LYS A 132 -5.10 15.61 -5.64
N ASP A 133 -3.80 15.45 -5.80
CA ASP A 133 -3.11 15.64 -7.07
C ASP A 133 -3.59 14.66 -8.13
N THR A 134 -3.81 13.40 -7.76
CA THR A 134 -4.31 12.36 -8.67
C THR A 134 -5.70 12.72 -9.19
N MET A 135 -6.58 13.20 -8.32
CA MET A 135 -7.96 13.54 -8.69
C MET A 135 -8.06 14.88 -9.41
N ALA A 136 -7.21 15.86 -9.07
CA ALA A 136 -7.20 17.18 -9.69
C ALA A 136 -6.55 17.18 -11.09
N HIS A 137 -5.68 16.22 -11.38
CA HIS A 137 -4.96 16.11 -12.64
C HIS A 137 -5.18 14.75 -13.33
N PRO A 138 -6.33 14.57 -14.01
CA PRO A 138 -6.59 13.37 -14.80
C PRO A 138 -5.47 13.04 -15.80
N GLU A 139 -5.24 11.76 -16.05
CA GLU A 139 -4.19 11.18 -16.91
C GLU A 139 -2.74 11.49 -16.46
N LYS A 140 -2.53 12.30 -15.41
CA LYS A 140 -1.22 12.54 -14.83
C LYS A 140 -0.87 11.42 -13.86
N VAL A 141 0.34 10.87 -14.02
CA VAL A 141 0.93 9.96 -13.05
C VAL A 141 1.48 10.77 -11.87
N VAL A 142 0.95 10.52 -10.68
CA VAL A 142 1.41 11.10 -9.41
C VAL A 142 2.10 10.01 -8.61
N THR A 143 3.27 10.30 -8.03
CA THR A 143 4.09 9.29 -7.37
C THR A 143 4.70 9.84 -6.08
N SER A 144 4.52 9.11 -4.98
CA SER A 144 5.10 9.49 -3.68
C SER A 144 5.49 8.26 -2.84
N TRP A 145 6.44 8.48 -1.94
CA TRP A 145 6.77 7.53 -0.86
C TRP A 145 5.83 7.74 0.34
N HIS A 146 5.37 6.64 0.92
CA HIS A 146 4.47 6.66 2.08
C HIS A 146 5.04 5.84 3.23
N ARG A 147 5.05 6.43 4.42
CA ARG A 147 5.26 5.67 5.66
C ARG A 147 4.01 4.84 5.95
N LEU A 148 4.23 3.60 6.35
CA LEU A 148 3.12 2.70 6.62
C LEU A 148 2.55 2.94 8.02
N SER A 149 1.24 3.13 8.08
CA SER A 149 0.51 3.10 9.35
C SER A 149 0.28 1.66 9.80
N PRO A 150 0.13 1.42 11.11
CA PRO A 150 -0.34 0.13 11.62
C PRO A 150 -1.63 -0.33 10.90
N PRO A 151 -1.77 -1.64 10.65
CA PRO A 151 -2.85 -2.19 9.83
C PRO A 151 -4.22 -2.27 10.50
#